data_AF-A0A1Q6EIZ5-F1
#
_entry.id   AF-A0A1Q6EIZ5-F1
#
_cell.length_a   1.000
_cell.length_b   1.000
_cell.length_c   1.000
_cell.angle_alpha   90.00
_cell.angle_beta   90.00
_cell.angle_gamma   90.00
#
_symmetry.space_group_name_H-M   'P 1'
#
loop_
_entity.id
_entity.type
_entity.pdbx_description
1 polymer ?
#
loop_
_entity_poly.entity_id
_entity_poly.type
_entity_poly.pdbx_seq_one_letter_code
_entity_poly.pdbx_strand_id
1 'polypeptide(L)'
;MLKCNAELVDIVFRLMFETFWVAPYDLRRDFPVLVNFERHARHASVLLGKIDFASASGAQIYELGKTVAALDRAVRQIAEARLFSPVECAEAQELVGRIRNALPAACAAGLAAALSHDSE
;
A
#
# COMPACT_ATOMS: atom_id res chain seq x y z
N MET A 1 -19.88 -0.15 -10.08
CA MET A 1 -18.54 0.45 -10.06
C MET A 1 -17.63 -0.45 -9.24
N LEU A 2 -16.62 -1.07 -9.85
CA LEU A 2 -15.56 -1.73 -9.07
C LEU A 2 -14.90 -0.66 -8.21
N LYS A 3 -14.79 -0.87 -6.90
CA LYS A 3 -13.96 -0.01 -6.04
C LYS A 3 -12.54 -0.07 -6.60
N CYS A 4 -12.02 1.03 -7.15
CA CYS A 4 -10.62 1.15 -7.61
C CYS A 4 -9.62 0.65 -6.56
N ASN A 5 -10.02 0.65 -5.29
CA ASN A 5 -9.21 0.22 -4.17
C ASN A 5 -9.05 -1.29 -4.06
N ALA A 6 -9.97 -2.11 -4.61
CA ALA A 6 -9.90 -3.56 -4.45
C ALA A 6 -8.62 -4.14 -5.07
N GLU A 7 -8.22 -3.62 -6.23
CA GLU A 7 -6.94 -3.96 -6.87
C GLU A 7 -5.74 -3.49 -6.03
N LEU A 8 -5.83 -2.33 -5.38
CA LEU A 8 -4.75 -1.83 -4.52
C LEU A 8 -4.63 -2.65 -3.23
N VAL A 9 -5.77 -3.08 -2.67
CA VAL A 9 -5.81 -4.01 -1.54
C VAL A 9 -5.20 -5.35 -1.96
N ASP A 10 -5.58 -5.90 -3.11
CA ASP A 10 -5.00 -7.12 -3.67
C ASP A 10 -3.47 -7.05 -3.79
N ILE A 11 -2.92 -5.93 -4.27
CA ILE A 11 -1.47 -5.72 -4.31
C ILE A 11 -0.85 -5.86 -2.91
N VAL A 12 -1.45 -5.29 -1.87
CA VAL A 12 -0.95 -5.42 -0.49
C VAL A 12 -1.04 -6.87 -0.01
N PHE A 13 -2.10 -7.59 -0.36
CA PHE A 13 -2.22 -9.02 -0.05
C PHE A 13 -1.12 -9.84 -0.74
N ARG A 14 -0.87 -9.62 -2.02
CA ARG A 14 0.22 -10.29 -2.75
C ARG A 14 1.58 -10.04 -2.10
N LEU A 15 1.86 -8.80 -1.71
CA LEU A 15 3.09 -8.47 -0.99
C LEU A 15 3.22 -9.26 0.33
N MET A 16 2.13 -9.40 1.09
CA MET A 16 2.14 -10.06 2.41
C MET A 16 2.14 -11.59 2.34
N PHE A 17 1.42 -12.16 1.37
CA PHE A 17 1.08 -13.58 1.34
C PHE A 17 1.71 -14.35 0.18
N GLU A 18 2.27 -13.65 -0.83
CA GLU A 18 2.99 -14.27 -1.94
C GLU A 18 4.47 -13.89 -1.91
N THR A 19 4.81 -12.59 -1.89
CA THR A 19 6.19 -12.12 -2.06
C THR A 19 7.02 -12.19 -0.77
N PHE A 20 6.55 -11.58 0.31
CA PHE A 20 7.25 -11.56 1.59
C PHE A 20 6.63 -12.48 2.63
N TRP A 21 5.92 -13.51 2.16
CA TRP A 21 5.41 -14.54 3.04
C TRP A 21 6.55 -15.35 3.64
N VAL A 22 6.48 -15.53 4.96
CA VAL A 22 7.45 -16.31 5.72
C VAL A 22 6.69 -17.31 6.58
N ALA A 23 7.09 -18.58 6.49
CA ALA A 23 6.47 -19.65 7.26
C ALA A 23 6.53 -19.37 8.77
N PRO A 24 5.57 -19.85 9.58
CA PRO A 24 5.50 -19.53 11.01
C PRO A 24 6.78 -19.82 11.82
N TYR A 25 7.59 -20.79 11.38
CA TYR A 25 8.81 -21.24 12.09
C TYR A 25 10.10 -20.82 11.39
N ASP A 26 10.03 -20.01 10.33
CA ASP A 26 11.21 -19.51 9.64
C ASP A 26 11.81 -18.33 10.42
N LEU A 27 13.13 -18.39 10.66
CA LEU A 27 13.89 -17.43 11.47
C LEU A 27 13.81 -15.99 10.94
N ARG A 28 13.53 -15.82 9.64
CA ARG A 28 13.35 -14.48 9.04
C ARG A 28 12.17 -13.74 9.66
N ARG A 29 11.17 -14.44 10.21
CA ARG A 29 9.96 -13.85 10.78
C ARG A 29 10.23 -12.83 11.90
N ASP A 30 11.30 -13.03 12.67
CA ASP A 30 11.67 -12.16 13.78
C ASP A 30 12.57 -10.99 13.36
N PHE A 31 12.93 -10.88 12.08
CA PHE A 31 13.73 -9.75 11.61
C PHE A 31 12.93 -8.45 11.70
N PRO A 32 13.48 -7.38 12.32
CA PRO A 32 12.74 -6.14 12.53
C PRO A 32 12.18 -5.52 11.24
N VAL A 33 12.88 -5.68 10.11
CA VAL A 33 12.44 -5.17 8.81
C VAL A 33 11.14 -5.83 8.32
N LEU A 34 10.95 -7.13 8.60
CA LEU A 34 9.74 -7.86 8.24
C LEU A 34 8.58 -7.50 9.17
N VAL A 35 8.83 -7.38 10.47
CA VAL A 35 7.81 -6.91 11.44
C VAL A 35 7.32 -5.50 11.09
N ASN A 36 8.23 -4.60 10.71
CA ASN A 36 7.89 -3.25 10.27
C ASN A 36 7.10 -3.24 8.97
N PHE A 37 7.52 -4.04 7.98
CA PHE A 37 6.77 -4.22 6.74
C PHE A 37 5.35 -4.71 7.01
N GLU A 38 5.16 -5.78 7.78
CA GLU A 38 3.83 -6.33 8.06
C GLU A 38 2.93 -5.30 8.75
N ARG A 39 3.47 -4.51 9.68
CA ARG A 39 2.74 -3.43 10.35
C ARG A 39 2.23 -2.41 9.33
N HIS A 40 3.11 -1.94 8.43
CA HIS A 40 2.73 -0.95 7.42
C HIS A 40 1.81 -1.52 6.36
N ALA A 41 1.99 -2.77 5.95
CA ALA A 41 1.14 -3.46 5.00
C ALA A 41 -0.29 -3.66 5.56
N ARG A 42 -0.43 -4.14 6.80
CA ARG A 42 -1.74 -4.24 7.47
C ARG A 42 -2.42 -2.87 7.57
N HIS A 43 -1.68 -1.83 7.97
CA HIS A 43 -2.24 -0.50 8.08
C HIS A 43 -2.68 0.06 6.72
N ALA A 44 -1.87 -0.11 5.67
CA ALA A 44 -2.20 0.28 4.30
C ALA A 44 -3.46 -0.44 3.80
N SER A 45 -3.53 -1.76 4.00
CA SER A 45 -4.70 -2.57 3.62
C SER A 45 -5.99 -2.07 4.29
N VAL A 46 -5.93 -1.77 5.60
CA VAL A 46 -7.08 -1.22 6.32
C VAL A 46 -7.52 0.13 5.76
N LEU A 47 -6.58 1.05 5.49
CA LEU A 47 -6.91 2.36 4.94
C LEU A 47 -7.47 2.26 3.51
N LEU A 48 -6.84 1.46 2.66
CA LEU A 48 -7.30 1.22 1.28
C LEU A 48 -8.71 0.59 1.25
N GLY A 49 -9.00 -0.33 2.16
CA GLY A 49 -10.32 -0.95 2.26
C GLY A 49 -11.40 0.00 2.80
N LYS A 50 -11.03 0.98 3.63
CA LYS A 50 -11.95 1.90 4.31
C LYS A 50 -12.23 3.19 3.53
N ILE A 51 -11.23 3.77 2.90
CA ILE A 51 -11.34 5.10 2.28
C ILE A 51 -12.01 4.95 0.93
N ASP A 52 -13.20 5.51 0.72
CA ASP A 52 -13.74 5.64 -0.63
C ASP A 52 -13.04 6.79 -1.36
N PHE A 53 -12.28 6.48 -2.41
CA PHE A 53 -11.50 7.46 -3.15
C PHE A 53 -12.37 8.50 -3.87
N ALA A 54 -13.61 8.15 -4.23
CA ALA A 54 -14.53 9.08 -4.89
C ALA A 54 -14.94 10.23 -3.95
N SER A 55 -14.95 9.99 -2.64
CA SER A 55 -15.40 10.96 -1.62
C SER A 55 -14.36 11.22 -0.53
N ALA A 56 -13.10 10.83 -0.76
CA ALA A 56 -12.06 10.92 0.25
C ALA A 56 -11.69 12.38 0.53
N SER A 57 -11.57 12.73 1.82
CA SER A 57 -11.02 14.03 2.20
C SER A 57 -9.52 14.11 1.95
N GLY A 58 -9.00 15.33 1.80
CA GLY A 58 -7.56 15.55 1.66
C GLY A 58 -6.74 14.97 2.82
N ALA A 59 -7.28 14.99 4.05
CA ALA A 59 -6.65 14.38 5.22
C ALA A 59 -6.59 12.84 5.12
N GLN A 60 -7.65 12.19 4.63
CA GLN A 60 -7.67 10.74 4.42
C GLN A 60 -6.64 10.32 3.38
N ILE A 61 -6.55 11.03 2.26
CA ILE A 61 -5.54 10.71 1.24
C ILE A 61 -4.13 11.01 1.73
N TYR A 62 -3.93 12.08 2.50
CA TYR A 62 -2.63 12.37 3.10
C TYR A 62 -2.16 11.25 4.04
N GLU A 63 -3.02 10.77 4.95
CA GLU A 63 -2.67 9.67 5.86
C GLU A 63 -2.43 8.35 5.12
N LEU A 64 -3.20 8.07 4.07
CA LEU A 64 -2.96 6.92 3.20
C LEU A 64 -1.61 7.05 2.48
N GLY A 65 -1.30 8.22 1.91
CA GLY A 65 -0.03 8.50 1.24
C GLY A 65 1.17 8.35 2.17
N LYS A 66 1.06 8.84 3.41
CA LYS A 66 2.08 8.64 4.45
C LYS A 66 2.28 7.16 4.78
N THR A 67 1.19 6.41 4.87
CA THR A 67 1.25 4.96 5.15
C THR A 67 1.87 4.18 3.99
N VAL A 68 1.52 4.51 2.74
CA VAL A 68 2.12 3.90 1.54
C VAL A 68 3.60 4.27 1.40
N ALA A 69 4.00 5.50 1.74
CA ALA A 69 5.40 5.88 1.78
C ALA A 69 6.20 5.13 2.86
N ALA A 70 5.58 4.84 4.01
CA ALA A 70 6.19 4.00 5.04
C ALA A 70 6.33 2.54 4.57
N LEU A 71 5.32 2.01 3.85
CA LEU A 71 5.38 0.69 3.22
C LEU A 71 6.52 0.61 2.19
N ASP A 72 6.66 1.59 1.29
CA ASP A 72 7.75 1.65 0.30
C ASP A 72 9.14 1.61 0.96
N ARG A 73 9.31 2.38 2.04
CA ARG A 73 10.55 2.34 2.83
C ARG A 73 10.79 0.96 3.45
N ALA A 74 9.77 0.31 3.99
CA ALA A 74 9.90 -1.03 4.56
C ALA A 74 10.32 -2.06 3.49
N VAL A 75 9.75 -1.99 2.28
CA VAL A 75 10.13 -2.85 1.16
C VAL A 75 11.59 -2.63 0.75
N ARG A 76 12.06 -1.37 0.70
CA ARG A 76 13.49 -1.07 0.45
C ARG A 76 14.40 -1.65 1.53
N GLN A 77 14.02 -1.53 2.81
CA GLN A 77 14.77 -2.11 3.92
C GLN A 77 14.85 -3.64 3.86
N ILE A 78 13.79 -4.31 3.41
CA ILE A 78 13.82 -5.75 3.15
C ILE A 78 14.84 -6.09 2.06
N ALA A 79 14.87 -5.31 0.97
CA ALA A 79 15.83 -5.50 -0.12
C ALA A 79 17.28 -5.32 0.37
N GLU A 80 17.53 -4.32 1.20
CA GLU A 80 18.84 -4.06 1.82
C GLU A 80 19.26 -5.18 2.78
N ALA A 81 18.31 -5.75 3.52
CA ALA A 81 18.55 -6.86 4.44
C ALA A 81 18.83 -8.20 3.74
N ARG A 82 18.62 -8.28 2.42
CA ARG A 82 18.88 -9.48 1.58
C ARG A 82 18.20 -10.75 2.11
N LEU A 83 17.01 -10.61 2.68
CA LEU A 83 16.21 -11.72 3.21
C LEU A 83 15.43 -12.49 2.14
N PHE A 84 15.29 -11.87 0.95
CA PHE A 84 14.59 -12.37 -0.23
C PHE A 84 15.48 -12.14 -1.46
N SER A 85 15.12 -12.77 -2.58
CA SER A 85 15.86 -12.58 -3.82
C SER A 85 15.73 -11.13 -4.33
N PRO A 86 16.73 -10.64 -5.10
CA PRO A 86 16.65 -9.31 -5.71
C PRO A 86 15.45 -9.14 -6.64
N VAL A 87 15.01 -10.22 -7.30
CA VAL A 87 13.86 -10.21 -8.21
C VAL A 87 12.57 -9.97 -7.44
N GLU A 88 12.31 -10.75 -6.38
CA GLU A 88 11.15 -10.57 -5.50
C GLU A 88 11.12 -9.15 -4.91
N CYS A 89 12.27 -8.61 -4.52
CA CYS A 89 12.37 -7.26 -3.99
C CYS A 89 12.06 -6.19 -5.05
N ALA A 90 12.50 -6.38 -6.29
CA ALA A 90 12.22 -5.46 -7.39
C ALA A 90 10.73 -5.46 -7.76
N GLU A 91 10.12 -6.65 -7.85
CA GLU A 91 8.68 -6.81 -8.07
C GLU A 91 7.87 -6.15 -6.94
N ALA A 92 8.28 -6.35 -5.69
CA ALA A 92 7.63 -5.71 -4.55
C ALA A 92 7.69 -4.17 -4.63
N GLN A 93 8.82 -3.61 -5.05
CA GLN A 93 8.97 -2.16 -5.24
C GLN A 93 8.07 -1.64 -6.38
N GLU A 94 7.95 -2.38 -7.47
CA GLU A 94 7.04 -2.03 -8.57
C GLU A 94 5.58 -2.02 -8.09
N LEU A 95 5.18 -3.06 -7.36
CA LEU A 95 3.85 -3.20 -6.77
C LEU A 95 3.51 -2.03 -5.83
N VAL A 96 4.39 -1.66 -4.90
CA VAL A 96 4.19 -0.48 -4.05
C VAL A 96 4.19 0.81 -4.87
N GLY A 97 5.00 0.89 -5.92
CA GLY A 97 5.01 1.99 -6.88
C GLY A 97 3.65 2.19 -7.57
N ARG A 98 2.97 1.10 -7.93
CA ARG A 98 1.60 1.16 -8.49
C ARG A 98 0.61 1.75 -7.51
N ILE A 99 0.66 1.34 -6.23
CA ILE A 99 -0.21 1.92 -5.18
C ILE A 99 0.05 3.43 -5.06
N ARG A 100 1.32 3.82 -4.94
CA ARG A 100 1.72 5.23 -4.82
C ARG A 100 1.22 6.07 -6.00
N ASN A 101 1.35 5.56 -7.22
CA ASN A 101 0.98 6.29 -8.43
C ASN A 101 -0.55 6.39 -8.62
N ALA A 102 -1.33 5.51 -7.98
CA ALA A 102 -2.79 5.56 -8.01
C ALA A 102 -3.38 6.65 -7.09
N LEU A 103 -2.67 7.04 -6.02
CA LEU A 103 -3.19 8.01 -5.04
C LEU A 103 -3.42 9.42 -5.64
N PRO A 104 -2.49 10.00 -6.44
CA PRO A 104 -2.74 11.31 -7.05
C PRO A 104 -3.91 11.30 -8.05
N ALA A 105 -4.09 10.21 -8.79
CA ALA A 105 -5.21 10.05 -9.73
C ALA A 105 -6.55 9.99 -8.97
N ALA A 106 -6.57 9.30 -7.83
CA ALA A 106 -7.72 9.26 -6.93
C ALA A 106 -8.07 10.63 -6.34
N CYS A 107 -7.05 11.43 -5.94
CA CYS A 107 -7.26 12.81 -5.49
C CYS A 107 -7.93 13.69 -6.55
N ALA A 108 -7.43 13.64 -7.79
CA ALA A 108 -7.95 14.46 -8.88
C ALA A 108 -9.42 14.16 -9.18
N ALA A 109 -9.81 12.88 -9.13
CA ALA A 109 -11.19 12.46 -9.31
C ALA A 109 -12.11 12.90 -8.14
N GLY A 110 -11.66 12.76 -6.89
CA GLY A 110 -12.43 13.17 -5.71
C GLY A 110 -12.64 14.68 -5.62
N LEU A 111 -11.64 15.49 -6.01
CA LEU A 111 -11.79 16.96 -6.09
C LEU A 111 -12.80 17.38 -7.17
N ALA A 112 -12.79 16.73 -8.34
CA ALA A 112 -13.74 17.02 -9.41
C ALA A 112 -15.19 16.67 -9.00
N ALA A 113 -15.39 15.54 -8.33
CA ALA A 113 -16.71 15.10 -7.85
C ALA A 113 -17.27 16.01 -6.74
N ALA A 114 -16.42 16.47 -5.81
CA ALA A 114 -16.82 17.40 -4.76
C ALA A 114 -17.31 18.74 -5.33
N LEU A 115 -16.62 19.29 -6.34
CA LEU A 115 -17.01 20.55 -6.99
C LEU A 115 -18.33 20.45 -7.76
N SER A 116 -18.68 19.27 -8.29
CA SER A 116 -19.98 19.06 -8.96
C SER A 116 -21.15 18.94 -7.98
N HIS A 117 -20.90 18.51 -6.74
CA HIS A 117 -21.94 18.33 -5.72
C HIS A 117 -22.32 19.62 -4.99
N ASP A 118 -21.44 20.62 -4.96
CA ASP A 118 -21.70 21.95 -4.39
C ASP A 118 -22.47 22.91 -5.34
N SER A 119 -22.86 22.43 -6.53
CA SER A 119 -23.55 23.23 -7.57
C SER A 119 -25.05 22.94 -7.71
N GLU A 120 -25.68 22.20 -6.80
CA GLU A 120 -27.15 21.97 -6.75
C GLU A 120 -27.83 22.68 -5.58
#